data_AF-A0A945SFY8-F1
#
_entry.id   AF-A0A945SFY8-F1
#
_cell.length_a   1.000
_cell.length_b   1.000
_cell.length_c   1.000
_cell.angle_alpha   90.00
_cell.angle_beta   90.00
_cell.angle_gamma   90.00
#
_symmetry.space_group_name_H-M   'P 1'
#
loop_
_entity.id
_entity.type
_entity.pdbx_description
1 polymer ?
#
loop_
_entity_poly.entity_id
_entity_poly.type
_entity_poly.pdbx_seq_one_letter_code
_entity_poly.pdbx_strand_id
1 'polypeptide(L)' 'MKIICIGRNYVNHAKELGNAIASEPLFFLKPDTAIQPKGHPFFIPHFSNDIHYEVELV' A
#
# COMPACT_ATOMS: atom_id res chain seq x y z
N MET A 1 14.87 4.77 7.82
CA MET A 1 13.62 4.53 8.61
C MET A 1 13.01 3.21 8.16
N LYS A 2 12.29 2.46 9.00
CA LYS A 2 11.60 1.23 8.55
C LYS A 2 10.12 1.53 8.33
N ILE A 3 9.57 1.19 7.16
CA ILE A 3 8.14 1.29 6.85
C ILE A 3 7.58 -0.13 6.81
N ILE A 4 6.70 -0.44 7.75
CA ILE A 4 6.07 -1.75 7.89
C ILE A 4 4.58 -1.56 7.59
N CYS A 5 4.08 -2.24 6.57
CA CYS A 5 2.70 -2.14 6.11
C CYS A 5 1.92 -3.42 6.44
N ILE A 6 0.60 -3.31 6.54
CA ILE A 6 -0.30 -4.45 6.79
C ILE A 6 -1.32 -4.56 5.66
N GLY A 7 -1.26 -5.65 4.90
CA GLY A 7 -2.21 -5.94 3.84
C GLY A 7 -3.55 -6.48 4.38
N ARG A 8 -4.65 -6.18 3.67
CA ARG A 8 -5.99 -6.73 3.90
C ARG A 8 -6.56 -6.47 5.31
N ASN A 9 -6.21 -5.34 5.91
CA ASN A 9 -6.65 -4.97 7.27
C ASN A 9 -8.09 -4.38 7.33
N TYR A 10 -8.78 -4.29 6.19
CA TYR A 10 -10.18 -3.84 6.10
C TYR A 10 -11.02 -4.89 5.37
N VAL A 11 -12.09 -5.37 6.01
CA VAL A 11 -12.94 -6.45 5.49
C VAL A 11 -13.53 -6.11 4.12
N ASN A 12 -13.98 -4.86 3.93
CA ASN A 12 -14.56 -4.43 2.67
C ASN A 12 -13.52 -4.41 1.54
N HIS A 13 -12.29 -3.99 1.83
CA HIS A 13 -11.21 -3.96 0.85
C HIS A 13 -10.73 -5.38 0.47
N ALA A 14 -10.71 -6.32 1.43
CA ALA A 14 -10.44 -7.72 1.12
C ALA A 14 -11.49 -8.29 0.14
N LYS A 15 -12.78 -7.98 0.37
CA LYS A 15 -13.88 -8.41 -0.51
C LYS A 15 -13.85 -7.76 -1.89
N GLU A 16 -13.51 -6.46 -1.96
CA GLU A 16 -13.37 -5.70 -3.22
C GLU A 16 -12.46 -6.41 -4.21
N LEU A 17 -11.33 -6.92 -3.72
CA LEU A 17 -10.33 -7.63 -4.51
C LEU A 17 -10.58 -9.15 -4.61
N GLY A 18 -11.74 -9.65 -4.15
CA GLY A 18 -12.07 -11.07 -4.17
C GLY A 18 -11.20 -11.94 -3.26
N ASN A 19 -10.53 -11.34 -2.26
CA ASN A 19 -9.64 -12.04 -1.35
C ASN A 19 -10.39 -12.62 -0.15
N ALA A 20 -9.91 -13.76 0.34
CA ALA A 20 -10.32 -14.30 1.64
C ALA A 20 -9.84 -13.37 2.77
N ILE A 21 -10.61 -13.30 3.85
CA ILE A 21 -10.20 -12.63 5.09
C ILE A 21 -9.05 -13.44 5.70
N ALA A 22 -7.90 -12.80 5.89
CA ALA A 22 -6.74 -13.45 6.47
C ALA A 22 -6.97 -13.72 7.96
N SER A 23 -6.59 -14.91 8.44
CA SER A 23 -6.62 -15.25 9.87
C SER A 23 -5.47 -14.61 10.66
N GLU A 24 -4.40 -14.23 9.96
CA GLU A 24 -3.22 -13.57 10.50
C GLU A 24 -2.87 -12.34 9.67
N PRO A 25 -2.23 -11.31 10.27
CA PRO A 25 -1.82 -10.11 9.53
C PRO A 25 -0.76 -10.41 8.47
N LEU A 26 -0.94 -9.85 7.27
CA LEU A 26 0.05 -9.92 6.20
C LEU A 26 0.97 -8.71 6.25
N PHE A 27 2.24 -8.92 6.56
CA PHE A 27 3.24 -7.85 6.59
C PHE A 27 4.02 -7.75 5.30
N PHE A 28 4.34 -6.52 4.91
CA PHE A 28 5.33 -6.24 3.87
C PHE A 28 6.09 -4.95 4.20
N LEU A 29 7.19 -4.71 3.49
CA LEU A 29 8.07 -3.57 3.70
C LEU A 29 8.09 -2.66 2.49
N LYS A 30 8.20 -1.35 2.75
CA LYS A 30 8.61 -0.37 1.75
C LYS A 30 9.97 0.22 2.17
N PRO A 31 10.89 0.47 1.22
CA PRO A 31 12.13 1.18 1.54
C PRO A 31 11.80 2.62 1.93
N ASP A 32 12.65 3.25 2.75
CA ASP A 32 12.47 4.67 3.11
C ASP A 32 12.62 5.62 1.92
N THR A 33 13.31 5.19 0.86
CA THR A 33 13.34 5.86 -0.45
C THR A 33 11.97 5.93 -1.15
N ALA A 34 10.96 5.20 -0.67
CA ALA A 34 9.60 5.29 -1.19
C ALA A 34 8.78 6.47 -0.60
N ILE A 35 9.31 7.17 0.39
CA ILE A 35 8.64 8.34 0.98
C ILE A 35 8.78 9.52 0.03
N GLN A 36 7.65 10.05 -0.42
CA GLN A 36 7.64 11.26 -1.22
C GLN A 36 7.81 12.50 -0.32
N PRO A 37 8.82 13.35 -0.57
CA PRO A 37 9.00 14.57 0.21
C PRO A 37 7.84 15.56 -0.02
N LYS A 38 7.48 16.29 1.04
CA LYS A 38 6.39 17.28 0.98
C LYS A 38 6.64 18.32 -0.11
N GLY A 39 5.62 18.61 -0.92
CA GLY A 39 5.70 19.60 -2.00
C GLY A 39 6.26 19.06 -3.32
N HIS A 40 6.68 17.80 -3.39
CA HIS A 40 7.07 17.17 -4.65
C HIS A 40 5.88 16.44 -5.29
N PRO A 41 5.65 16.59 -6.61
CA PRO A 41 4.57 15.90 -7.30
C PRO A 41 4.82 14.39 -7.34
N PHE A 42 3.77 13.60 -7.12
CA PHE A 42 3.82 12.17 -7.41
C PHE A 42 3.97 11.94 -8.93
N PHE A 43 4.67 10.88 -9.32
CA PHE A 43 4.84 10.51 -10.72
C PHE A 43 4.41 9.06 -10.94
N ILE A 44 3.86 8.78 -12.11
CA ILE A 44 3.54 7.41 -12.55
C ILE A 44 4.83 6.79 -13.10
N PRO A 45 5.30 5.66 -12.56
CA PRO A 45 6.50 5.00 -13.07
C PRO A 45 6.28 4.48 -14.50
N HIS A 46 7.26 4.67 -15.39
CA HIS A 46 7.16 4.29 -16.80
C HIS A 46 6.92 2.79 -17.04
N PHE A 47 7.20 1.93 -16.05
CA PHE A 47 7.03 0.49 -16.15
C PHE A 47 5.60 0.01 -15.84
N SER A 48 4.70 0.89 -15.36
CA SER A 48 3.32 0.52 -15.02
C SER A 48 2.32 1.53 -15.54
N ASN A 49 1.21 1.01 -16.07
CA ASN A 49 0.01 1.79 -16.37
C ASN A 49 -1.13 1.50 -15.38
N ASP A 50 -0.86 0.70 -14.35
CA ASP A 50 -1.82 0.28 -13.32
C ASP A 50 -1.26 0.63 -11.94
N ILE A 51 -1.63 1.82 -11.44
CA ILE A 51 -1.17 2.38 -10.16
C ILE A 51 -2.41 2.76 -9.36
N HIS A 52 -2.52 2.18 -8.16
CA HIS A 52 -3.68 2.34 -7.29
C HIS A 52 -3.32 3.23 -6.10
N TYR A 53 -4.30 3.95 -5.58
CA TYR A 53 -4.15 4.73 -4.36
C TYR A 53 -4.72 3.94 -3.18
N GLU A 54 -3.98 3.89 -2.07
CA GLU A 54 -4.41 3.24 -0.83
C GLU A 54 -4.18 4.22 0.33
N VAL A 55 -5.27 4.63 0.99
CA VAL A 55 -5.20 5.54 2.14
C VAL A 55 -5.15 4.71 3.42
N GLU A 56 -4.12 4.92 4.22
CA GLU A 56 -3.90 4.22 5.49
C GLU A 56 -3.64 5.20 6.64
N LEU A 57 -3.89 4.73 7.87
CA LEU A 57 -3.44 5.41 9.07
C LEU A 57 -1.97 5.09 9.32
N VAL A 58 -1.16 6.12 9.57
CA VAL A 58 0.30 6.02 9.82
C VAL A 58 0.61 6.36 11.27
#